data_AF-A0A2T5Y9W0-F1
#
_entry.id   AF-A0A2T5Y9W0-F1
#
_cell.length_a   1.000
_cell.length_b   1.000
_cell.length_c   1.000
_cell.angle_alpha   90.00
_cell.angle_beta   90.00
_cell.angle_gamma   90.00
#
_symmetry.space_group_name_H-M   'P 1'
#
loop_
_entity.id
_entity.type
_entity.pdbx_description
1 polymer ?
#
loop_
_entity_poly.entity_id
_entity_poly.type
_entity_poly.pdbx_seq_one_letter_code
_entity_poly.pdbx_strand_id
1 'polypeptide(L)'
;MNTSEYENLTYRQHTTRSEADKAINSLKGILEGIRMDGEVNASEIAELQSWCAMHQNLINRNPFKELMLLISEAVREEEARPELIEDLIWLCRKYEHGSIFYDAATADLQVLQGICHGILSDGIVADKEVEALDRWLEDHAHLNSYYPYDEISSLVTSVLSDGKVDEEERKRLLAYFHEFAQLTDTALTQKIKSETAEVKINGICTSNPDIRFDGSTFCFTGLFQRASRKEIEQEVVKLGGRVSGCVTKSTNYLIVGDSGNPCWAFACYGRKVEKAIAMRKAGAKTVLVHEYDFWDVVEENRQ
;
A
#
# COMPACT_ATOMS: atom_id res chain seq x y z
N MET A 1 -4.03 31.44 -26.47
CA MET A 1 -4.05 30.29 -25.56
C MET A 1 -3.28 30.69 -24.32
N ASN A 2 -3.93 30.67 -23.17
CA ASN A 2 -3.36 31.17 -21.93
C ASN A 2 -2.41 30.11 -21.34
N THR A 3 -1.26 30.52 -20.79
CA THR A 3 -0.26 29.60 -20.20
C THR A 3 -0.86 28.69 -19.11
N SER A 4 -1.87 29.21 -18.39
CA SER A 4 -2.67 28.50 -17.39
C SER A 4 -3.55 27.36 -17.95
N GLU A 5 -4.06 27.48 -19.19
CA GLU A 5 -4.82 26.40 -19.84
C GLU A 5 -3.88 25.30 -20.34
N TYR A 6 -2.70 25.68 -20.83
CA TYR A 6 -1.66 24.74 -21.27
C TYR A 6 -1.11 23.94 -20.08
N GLU A 7 -0.81 24.58 -18.95
CA GLU A 7 -0.39 23.92 -17.71
C GLU A 7 -1.46 22.97 -17.16
N ASN A 8 -2.76 23.34 -17.21
CA ASN A 8 -3.86 22.47 -16.78
C ASN A 8 -4.07 21.25 -17.70
N LEU A 9 -3.91 21.42 -19.02
CA LEU A 9 -3.99 20.33 -19.99
C LEU A 9 -2.81 19.36 -19.85
N THR A 10 -1.61 19.89 -19.64
CA THR A 10 -0.39 19.10 -19.43
C THR A 10 -0.49 18.36 -18.09
N TYR A 11 -0.94 19.02 -17.02
CA TYR A 11 -1.20 18.39 -15.72
C TYR A 11 -2.23 17.26 -15.83
N ARG A 12 -3.37 17.46 -16.50
CA ARG A 12 -4.37 16.40 -16.73
C ARG A 12 -3.86 15.25 -17.58
N GLN A 13 -3.01 15.52 -18.58
CA GLN A 13 -2.37 14.47 -19.39
C GLN A 13 -1.38 13.64 -18.54
N HIS A 14 -0.63 14.27 -17.64
CA HIS A 14 0.29 13.58 -16.74
C HIS A 14 -0.42 12.79 -15.63
N THR A 15 -1.48 13.34 -15.02
CA THR A 15 -2.25 12.61 -14.00
C THR A 15 -2.93 11.38 -14.57
N THR A 16 -3.46 11.47 -15.80
CA THR A 16 -4.18 10.34 -16.41
C THR A 16 -3.30 9.20 -16.90
N ARG A 17 -2.03 9.46 -17.27
CA ARG A 17 -1.06 8.39 -17.52
C ARG A 17 -0.64 7.71 -16.22
N SER A 18 -0.37 8.50 -15.17
CA SER A 18 -0.05 7.96 -13.86
C SER A 18 -1.19 7.15 -13.25
N GLU A 19 -2.44 7.53 -13.50
CA GLU A 19 -3.63 6.81 -13.05
C GLU A 19 -3.76 5.45 -13.75
N ALA A 20 -3.49 5.41 -15.06
CA ALA A 20 -3.48 4.17 -15.83
C ALA A 20 -2.37 3.20 -15.36
N ASP A 21 -1.15 3.68 -15.16
CA ASP A 21 -0.04 2.85 -14.68
C ASP A 21 -0.37 2.25 -13.29
N LYS A 22 -0.93 3.06 -12.38
CA LYS A 22 -1.38 2.59 -11.05
C LYS A 22 -2.46 1.52 -11.15
N ALA A 23 -3.45 1.73 -12.01
CA ALA A 23 -4.53 0.77 -12.20
C ALA A 23 -4.01 -0.57 -12.73
N ILE A 24 -3.07 -0.56 -13.67
CA ILE A 24 -2.43 -1.78 -14.21
C ILE A 24 -1.63 -2.49 -13.12
N ASN A 25 -0.82 -1.76 -12.33
CA ASN A 25 -0.02 -2.37 -11.26
C ASN A 25 -0.90 -2.97 -10.16
N SER A 26 -1.99 -2.28 -9.80
CA SER A 26 -2.99 -2.79 -8.86
C SER A 26 -3.65 -4.06 -9.39
N LEU A 27 -4.09 -4.08 -10.65
CA LEU A 27 -4.69 -5.27 -11.26
C LEU A 27 -3.70 -6.44 -11.32
N LYS A 28 -2.46 -6.18 -11.74
CA LYS A 28 -1.38 -7.17 -11.76
C LYS A 28 -1.21 -7.79 -10.38
N GLY A 29 -1.14 -6.97 -9.33
CA GLY A 29 -1.04 -7.47 -7.97
C GLY A 29 -2.23 -8.36 -7.58
N ILE A 30 -3.47 -7.91 -7.83
CA ILE A 30 -4.68 -8.69 -7.50
C ILE A 30 -4.63 -10.06 -8.18
N LEU A 31 -4.30 -10.10 -9.48
CA LEU A 31 -4.20 -11.35 -10.25
C LEU A 31 -3.08 -12.27 -9.74
N GLU A 32 -1.92 -11.70 -9.37
CA GLU A 32 -0.82 -12.48 -8.79
C GLU A 32 -1.23 -13.06 -7.43
N GLY A 33 -1.98 -12.31 -6.61
CA GLY A 33 -2.55 -12.78 -5.34
C GLY A 33 -3.54 -13.93 -5.52
N ILE A 34 -4.55 -13.75 -6.39
CA ILE A 34 -5.56 -14.77 -6.70
C ILE A 34 -4.94 -16.09 -7.18
N ARG A 35 -3.82 -16.03 -7.91
CA ARG A 35 -3.19 -17.24 -8.45
C ARG A 35 -2.40 -18.03 -7.40
N MET A 36 -2.09 -17.46 -6.23
CA MET A 36 -1.04 -17.99 -5.35
C MET A 36 -1.32 -19.40 -4.82
N ASP A 37 -2.57 -19.74 -4.55
CA ASP A 37 -2.97 -21.07 -4.07
C ASP A 37 -3.29 -22.07 -5.20
N GLY A 38 -3.47 -21.56 -6.42
CA GLY A 38 -3.79 -22.28 -7.64
C GLY A 38 -5.29 -22.50 -7.88
N GLU A 39 -6.18 -21.90 -7.09
CA GLU A 39 -7.63 -21.99 -7.22
C GLU A 39 -8.21 -20.61 -7.55
N VAL A 40 -9.33 -20.55 -8.28
CA VAL A 40 -9.97 -19.27 -8.61
C VAL A 40 -11.46 -19.34 -8.29
N ASN A 41 -11.85 -18.72 -7.18
CA ASN A 41 -13.17 -18.78 -6.59
C ASN A 41 -14.04 -17.56 -6.95
N ALA A 42 -15.32 -17.60 -6.56
CA ALA A 42 -16.29 -16.57 -6.92
C ALA A 42 -16.03 -15.21 -6.25
N SER A 43 -15.45 -15.20 -5.04
CA SER A 43 -15.11 -13.97 -4.31
C SER A 43 -13.95 -13.23 -4.98
N GLU A 44 -12.93 -13.97 -5.41
CA GLU A 44 -11.79 -13.44 -6.16
C GLU A 44 -12.22 -12.80 -7.49
N ILE A 45 -13.13 -13.46 -8.21
CA ILE A 45 -13.69 -12.92 -9.44
C ILE A 45 -14.57 -11.69 -9.18
N ALA A 46 -15.34 -11.68 -8.09
CA ALA A 46 -16.12 -10.51 -7.69
C ALA A 46 -15.20 -9.30 -7.41
N GLU A 47 -14.01 -9.53 -6.87
CA GLU A 47 -13.04 -8.46 -6.64
C GLU A 47 -12.47 -7.89 -7.96
N LEU A 48 -12.21 -8.73 -8.96
CA LEU A 48 -11.86 -8.26 -10.31
C LEU A 48 -13.00 -7.43 -10.95
N GLN A 49 -14.26 -7.77 -10.68
CA GLN A 49 -15.40 -6.97 -11.12
C GLN A 49 -15.46 -5.62 -10.40
N SER A 50 -15.20 -5.57 -9.09
CA SER A 50 -15.07 -4.34 -8.33
C SER A 50 -13.96 -3.46 -8.89
N TRP A 51 -12.80 -4.04 -9.23
CA TRP A 51 -11.73 -3.33 -9.91
C TRP A 51 -12.20 -2.73 -11.25
N CYS A 52 -12.96 -3.49 -12.05
CA CYS A 52 -13.53 -2.97 -13.30
C CYS A 52 -14.47 -1.79 -13.07
N ALA A 53 -15.31 -1.85 -12.03
CA ALA A 53 -16.25 -0.79 -11.69
C ALA A 53 -15.53 0.50 -11.28
N MET A 54 -14.47 0.39 -10.46
CA MET A 54 -13.67 1.52 -10.01
C MET A 54 -12.91 2.22 -11.15
N HIS A 55 -12.51 1.47 -12.17
CA HIS A 55 -11.67 1.97 -13.27
C HIS A 55 -12.42 2.16 -14.59
N GLN A 56 -13.76 2.18 -14.60
CA GLN A 56 -14.58 2.34 -15.81
C GLN A 56 -14.20 3.58 -16.65
N ASN A 57 -13.75 4.65 -16.01
CA ASN A 57 -13.27 5.87 -16.68
C ASN A 57 -12.09 5.61 -17.64
N LEU A 58 -11.34 4.53 -17.44
CA LEU A 58 -10.19 4.15 -18.25
C LEU A 58 -10.52 3.23 -19.43
N ILE A 59 -11.77 2.77 -19.59
CA ILE A 59 -12.16 1.74 -20.58
C ILE A 59 -11.75 2.06 -22.03
N ASN A 60 -11.71 3.35 -22.41
CA ASN A 60 -11.35 3.77 -23.77
C ASN A 60 -9.83 3.86 -23.99
N ARG A 61 -9.01 3.56 -22.96
CA ARG A 61 -7.57 3.45 -23.07
C ARG A 61 -7.18 1.99 -23.24
N ASN A 62 -6.16 1.77 -24.06
CA ASN A 62 -5.53 0.47 -24.16
C ASN A 62 -4.61 0.24 -22.93
N PRO A 63 -4.57 -0.96 -22.31
CA PRO A 63 -5.32 -2.18 -22.63
C PRO A 63 -6.61 -2.39 -21.81
N PHE A 64 -7.18 -1.34 -21.20
CA PHE A 64 -8.29 -1.47 -20.24
C PHE A 64 -9.56 -2.10 -20.83
N LYS A 65 -9.86 -1.83 -22.11
CA LYS A 65 -10.98 -2.49 -22.77
C LYS A 65 -10.79 -4.00 -22.82
N GLU A 66 -9.62 -4.46 -23.23
CA GLU A 66 -9.31 -5.89 -23.31
C GLU A 66 -9.28 -6.53 -21.92
N LEU A 67 -8.66 -5.87 -20.93
CA LEU A 67 -8.64 -6.32 -19.54
C LEU A 67 -10.05 -6.51 -18.97
N MET A 68 -10.93 -5.51 -19.12
CA MET A 68 -12.30 -5.58 -18.61
C MET A 68 -13.15 -6.64 -19.33
N LEU A 69 -12.89 -6.89 -20.62
CA LEU A 69 -13.57 -7.95 -21.37
C LEU A 69 -13.17 -9.34 -20.86
N LEU A 70 -11.88 -9.59 -20.66
CA LEU A 70 -11.37 -10.85 -20.11
C LEU A 70 -11.91 -11.09 -18.69
N ILE A 71 -11.96 -10.05 -17.85
CA ILE A 71 -12.58 -10.16 -16.51
C ILE A 71 -14.07 -10.50 -16.63
N SER A 72 -14.80 -9.86 -17.54
CA SER A 72 -16.22 -10.17 -17.77
C SER A 72 -16.46 -11.59 -18.29
N GLU A 73 -15.48 -12.18 -18.97
CA GLU A 73 -15.51 -13.57 -19.43
C GLU A 73 -15.26 -14.53 -18.26
N ALA A 74 -14.29 -14.24 -17.40
CA ALA A 74 -13.99 -15.05 -16.20
C ALA A 74 -15.16 -15.09 -15.20
N VAL A 75 -15.99 -14.05 -15.20
CA VAL A 75 -17.27 -14.01 -14.46
C VAL A 75 -18.28 -15.01 -14.99
N ARG A 76 -18.31 -15.22 -16.30
CA ARG A 76 -19.34 -16.02 -16.98
C ARG A 76 -18.95 -17.49 -17.10
N GLU A 77 -17.67 -17.75 -17.33
CA GLU A 77 -17.13 -19.07 -17.66
C GLU A 77 -16.23 -19.54 -16.51
N GLU A 78 -16.80 -20.29 -15.56
CA GLU A 78 -16.10 -20.74 -14.35
C GLU A 78 -14.95 -21.69 -14.67
N GLU A 79 -15.15 -22.61 -15.61
CA GLU A 79 -14.15 -23.59 -16.03
C GLU A 79 -12.95 -22.96 -16.74
N ALA A 80 -13.13 -21.76 -17.32
CA ALA A 80 -12.08 -21.04 -18.04
C ALA A 80 -11.31 -20.05 -17.16
N ARG A 81 -11.72 -19.83 -15.90
CA ARG A 81 -11.09 -18.84 -15.01
C ARG A 81 -9.56 -18.97 -14.91
N PRO A 82 -8.98 -20.17 -14.68
CA PRO A 82 -7.53 -20.27 -14.54
C PRO A 82 -6.78 -19.81 -15.79
N GLU A 83 -7.27 -20.16 -16.98
CA GLU A 83 -6.68 -19.74 -18.26
C GLU A 83 -6.83 -18.22 -18.47
N LEU A 84 -8.00 -17.66 -18.15
CA LEU A 84 -8.28 -16.23 -18.30
C LEU A 84 -7.44 -15.37 -17.33
N ILE A 85 -7.15 -15.85 -16.12
CA ILE A 85 -6.26 -15.19 -15.17
C ILE A 85 -4.82 -15.15 -15.74
N GLU A 86 -4.33 -16.23 -16.34
CA GLU A 86 -3.03 -16.24 -17.01
C GLU A 86 -2.97 -15.24 -18.18
N ASP A 87 -4.02 -15.18 -18.99
CA ASP A 87 -4.13 -14.22 -20.10
C ASP A 87 -4.13 -12.77 -19.60
N LEU A 88 -4.83 -12.48 -18.50
CA LEU A 88 -4.86 -11.18 -17.85
C LEU A 88 -3.46 -10.79 -17.32
N ILE A 89 -2.75 -11.71 -16.67
CA ILE A 89 -1.39 -11.47 -16.16
C ILE A 89 -0.43 -11.20 -17.32
N TRP A 90 -0.51 -11.99 -18.40
CA TRP A 90 0.26 -11.76 -19.61
C TRP A 90 -0.02 -10.37 -20.20
N LEU A 91 -1.30 -9.99 -20.25
CA LEU A 91 -1.72 -8.70 -20.77
C LEU A 91 -1.19 -7.56 -19.90
N CYS A 92 -1.25 -7.63 -18.57
CA CYS A 92 -0.65 -6.64 -17.68
C CYS A 92 0.86 -6.48 -17.93
N ARG A 93 1.60 -7.59 -18.00
CA ARG A 93 3.07 -7.58 -18.23
C ARG A 93 3.45 -6.96 -19.58
N LYS A 94 2.66 -7.20 -20.63
CA LYS A 94 2.90 -6.62 -21.96
C LYS A 94 2.87 -5.08 -21.95
N TYR A 95 2.06 -4.49 -21.09
CA TYR A 95 1.87 -3.03 -21.03
C TYR A 95 2.67 -2.34 -19.92
N GLU A 96 3.40 -3.09 -19.12
CA GLU A 96 4.30 -2.62 -18.06
C GLU A 96 5.49 -1.80 -18.62
N HIS A 97 5.95 -2.10 -19.84
CA HIS A 97 7.12 -1.48 -20.48
C HIS A 97 6.94 -0.01 -20.94
N GLY A 98 5.78 0.60 -20.68
CA GLY A 98 5.49 1.99 -21.02
C GLY A 98 5.79 3.01 -19.90
N SER A 99 6.03 2.58 -18.66
CA SER A 99 6.12 3.49 -17.51
C SER A 99 7.57 3.96 -17.27
N ILE A 100 7.97 5.03 -17.97
CA ILE A 100 9.23 5.75 -17.73
C ILE A 100 9.08 6.70 -16.52
N PHE A 101 7.99 6.60 -15.74
CA PHE A 101 7.55 7.66 -14.82
C PHE A 101 7.45 7.25 -13.35
N TYR A 102 7.80 6.02 -13.00
CA TYR A 102 7.97 5.59 -11.62
C TYR A 102 9.33 4.95 -11.42
N ASP A 103 9.96 5.23 -10.27
CA ASP A 103 11.03 4.38 -9.75
C ASP A 103 10.48 2.95 -9.69
N ALA A 104 11.18 1.96 -10.25
CA ALA A 104 10.70 0.58 -10.35
C ALA A 104 10.16 0.07 -9.00
N ALA A 105 10.77 0.53 -7.90
CA ALA A 105 10.31 0.28 -6.54
C ALA A 105 8.84 0.67 -6.27
N THR A 106 8.35 1.79 -6.80
CA THR A 106 6.96 2.22 -6.59
C THR A 106 5.97 1.33 -7.33
N ALA A 107 6.33 0.85 -8.52
CA ALA A 107 5.48 -0.06 -9.28
C ALA A 107 5.38 -1.41 -8.57
N ASP A 108 6.50 -1.97 -8.13
CA ASP A 108 6.50 -3.26 -7.42
C ASP A 108 5.80 -3.18 -6.06
N LEU A 109 5.87 -2.03 -5.37
CA LEU A 109 5.09 -1.82 -4.14
C LEU A 109 3.58 -1.77 -4.41
N GLN A 110 3.13 -1.21 -5.54
CA GLN A 110 1.72 -1.26 -5.94
C GLN A 110 1.28 -2.69 -6.29
N VAL A 111 2.18 -3.48 -6.90
CA VAL A 111 1.95 -4.91 -7.14
C VAL A 111 1.82 -5.65 -5.81
N LEU A 112 2.72 -5.42 -4.84
CA LEU A 112 2.62 -6.01 -3.50
C LEU A 112 1.28 -5.68 -2.82
N GLN A 113 0.82 -4.43 -2.91
CA GLN A 113 -0.48 -4.05 -2.39
C GLN A 113 -1.62 -4.84 -3.04
N GLY A 114 -1.58 -4.98 -4.37
CA GLY A 114 -2.56 -5.78 -5.09
C GLY A 114 -2.48 -7.27 -4.70
N ILE A 115 -1.29 -7.82 -4.45
CA ILE A 115 -1.14 -9.21 -3.99
C ILE A 115 -1.85 -9.42 -2.66
N CYS A 116 -1.60 -8.55 -1.67
CA CYS A 116 -2.30 -8.60 -0.38
C CYS A 116 -3.82 -8.49 -0.56
N HIS A 117 -4.27 -7.70 -1.53
CA HIS A 117 -5.68 -7.54 -1.86
C HIS A 117 -6.29 -8.81 -2.48
N GLY A 118 -5.57 -9.46 -3.40
CA GLY A 118 -5.99 -10.72 -4.01
C GLY A 118 -6.15 -11.81 -2.96
N ILE A 119 -5.13 -12.01 -2.12
CA ILE A 119 -5.12 -12.97 -1.00
C ILE A 119 -6.29 -12.72 -0.02
N LEU A 120 -6.66 -11.45 0.21
CA LEU A 120 -7.75 -11.13 1.13
C LEU A 120 -9.15 -11.27 0.54
N SER A 121 -9.28 -11.43 -0.77
CA SER A 121 -10.56 -11.23 -1.46
C SER A 121 -11.64 -12.22 -1.04
N ASP A 122 -11.29 -13.41 -0.58
CA ASP A 122 -12.21 -14.41 -0.03
C ASP A 122 -12.24 -14.43 1.52
N GLY A 123 -11.32 -13.70 2.15
CA GLY A 123 -11.14 -13.64 3.60
C GLY A 123 -10.45 -14.86 4.22
N ILE A 124 -9.78 -15.70 3.44
CA ILE A 124 -9.10 -16.90 3.90
C ILE A 124 -7.65 -16.86 3.43
N VAL A 125 -6.71 -16.61 4.35
CA VAL A 125 -5.27 -16.69 4.03
C VAL A 125 -4.81 -18.15 4.11
N ALA A 126 -4.63 -18.80 2.97
CA ALA A 126 -4.15 -20.17 2.86
C ALA A 126 -2.62 -20.27 2.96
N ASP A 127 -2.12 -21.40 3.49
CA ASP A 127 -0.68 -21.61 3.73
C ASP A 127 0.13 -21.46 2.42
N LYS A 128 -0.42 -21.97 1.31
CA LYS A 128 0.18 -21.83 -0.02
C LYS A 128 0.35 -20.38 -0.46
N GLU A 129 -0.58 -19.50 -0.09
CA GLU A 129 -0.49 -18.07 -0.41
C GLU A 129 0.60 -17.39 0.39
N VAL A 130 0.75 -17.76 1.67
CA VAL A 130 1.83 -17.25 2.52
C VAL A 130 3.20 -17.70 1.98
N GLU A 131 3.33 -18.97 1.57
CA GLU A 131 4.56 -19.49 0.95
C GLU A 131 4.85 -18.87 -0.43
N ALA A 132 3.81 -18.56 -1.22
CA ALA A 132 3.95 -17.89 -2.51
C ALA A 132 4.32 -16.41 -2.34
N LEU A 133 3.74 -15.73 -1.34
CA LEU A 133 4.07 -14.37 -0.99
C LEU A 133 5.51 -14.26 -0.48
N ASP A 134 5.98 -15.19 0.35
CA ASP A 134 7.38 -15.25 0.81
C ASP A 134 8.35 -15.31 -0.38
N ARG A 135 8.10 -16.21 -1.33
CA ARG A 135 8.88 -16.30 -2.58
C ARG A 135 8.84 -15.00 -3.39
N TRP A 136 7.66 -14.39 -3.51
CA TRP A 136 7.53 -13.11 -4.20
C TRP A 136 8.38 -12.02 -3.51
N LEU A 137 8.37 -11.97 -2.18
CA LEU A 137 9.18 -11.01 -1.41
C LEU A 137 10.67 -11.27 -1.64
N GLU A 138 11.13 -12.52 -1.58
CA GLU A 138 12.53 -12.88 -1.88
C GLU A 138 12.97 -12.41 -3.27
N ASP A 139 12.14 -12.63 -4.30
CA ASP A 139 12.40 -12.20 -5.68
C ASP A 139 12.42 -10.66 -5.85
N HIS A 140 11.81 -9.93 -4.91
CA HIS A 140 11.71 -8.47 -4.91
C HIS A 140 12.50 -7.82 -3.76
N ALA A 141 13.60 -8.46 -3.31
CA ALA A 141 14.47 -7.95 -2.25
C ALA A 141 15.09 -6.57 -2.53
N HIS A 142 15.01 -6.02 -3.75
CA HIS A 142 15.37 -4.61 -4.01
C HIS A 142 14.44 -3.61 -3.30
N LEU A 143 13.27 -4.07 -2.87
CA LEU A 143 12.30 -3.33 -2.04
C LEU A 143 12.67 -3.29 -0.55
N ASN A 144 13.78 -3.90 -0.14
CA ASN A 144 14.32 -3.72 1.21
C ASN A 144 14.47 -2.22 1.54
N SER A 145 14.12 -1.85 2.77
CA SER A 145 14.04 -0.46 3.26
C SER A 145 12.85 0.37 2.74
N TYR A 146 11.90 -0.25 2.03
CA TYR A 146 10.63 0.38 1.68
C TYR A 146 9.51 -0.16 2.56
N TYR A 147 8.67 0.73 3.05
CA TYR A 147 7.43 0.37 3.73
C TYR A 147 6.30 0.22 2.70
N PRO A 148 5.41 -0.79 2.80
CA PRO A 148 5.31 -1.79 3.86
C PRO A 148 6.09 -3.08 3.58
N TYR A 149 6.93 -3.14 2.55
CA TYR A 149 7.67 -4.35 2.18
C TYR A 149 8.42 -4.97 3.37
N ASP A 150 9.19 -4.18 4.13
CA ASP A 150 9.98 -4.69 5.26
C ASP A 150 9.10 -5.34 6.33
N GLU A 151 7.92 -4.79 6.54
CA GLU A 151 6.98 -5.24 7.57
C GLU A 151 6.25 -6.51 7.14
N ILE A 152 5.78 -6.55 5.89
CA ILE A 152 5.16 -7.74 5.30
C ILE A 152 6.19 -8.87 5.28
N SER A 153 7.42 -8.60 4.84
CA SER A 153 8.50 -9.57 4.85
C SER A 153 8.79 -10.08 6.26
N SER A 154 8.94 -9.20 7.24
CA SER A 154 9.18 -9.64 8.62
C SER A 154 8.01 -10.45 9.18
N LEU A 155 6.77 -10.08 8.88
CA LEU A 155 5.59 -10.79 9.34
C LEU A 155 5.51 -12.19 8.70
N VAL A 156 5.61 -12.27 7.38
CA VAL A 156 5.57 -13.53 6.62
C VAL A 156 6.70 -14.48 7.06
N THR A 157 7.93 -13.97 7.16
CA THR A 157 9.06 -14.77 7.65
C THR A 157 8.84 -15.26 9.09
N SER A 158 8.22 -14.45 9.95
CA SER A 158 7.93 -14.88 11.33
C SER A 158 6.89 -16.00 11.38
N VAL A 159 5.84 -15.91 10.56
CA VAL A 159 4.76 -16.90 10.48
C VAL A 159 5.23 -18.21 9.85
N LEU A 160 6.18 -18.16 8.92
CA LEU A 160 6.74 -19.37 8.31
C LEU A 160 7.90 -19.99 9.13
N SER A 161 8.33 -19.35 10.22
CA SER A 161 9.56 -19.73 10.93
C SER A 161 9.51 -21.10 11.60
N ASP A 162 8.34 -21.54 12.03
CA ASP A 162 8.12 -22.86 12.63
C ASP A 162 7.59 -23.91 11.62
N GLY A 163 7.41 -23.48 10.36
CA GLY A 163 6.93 -24.29 9.24
C GLY A 163 5.42 -24.58 9.24
N LYS A 164 4.60 -23.88 10.05
CA LYS A 164 3.14 -24.05 10.08
C LYS A 164 2.42 -22.74 10.38
N VAL A 165 1.49 -22.35 9.51
CA VAL A 165 0.65 -21.18 9.75
C VAL A 165 -0.53 -21.53 10.67
N ASP A 166 -0.44 -21.14 11.95
CA ASP A 166 -1.50 -21.37 12.92
C ASP A 166 -2.68 -20.37 12.80
N GLU A 167 -3.76 -20.59 13.55
CA GLU A 167 -4.94 -19.70 13.48
C GLU A 167 -4.67 -18.27 13.96
N GLU A 168 -3.79 -18.09 14.95
CA GLU A 168 -3.45 -16.77 15.49
C GLU A 168 -2.54 -16.01 14.53
N GLU A 169 -1.60 -16.70 13.89
CA GLU A 169 -0.76 -16.17 12.82
C GLU A 169 -1.57 -15.80 11.59
N ARG A 170 -2.52 -16.66 11.19
CA ARG A 170 -3.44 -16.37 10.09
C ARG A 170 -4.28 -15.13 10.37
N LYS A 171 -4.81 -14.99 11.60
CA LYS A 171 -5.51 -13.78 12.03
C LYS A 171 -4.60 -12.54 12.00
N ARG A 172 -3.32 -12.66 12.37
CA ARG A 172 -2.35 -11.55 12.29
C ARG A 172 -2.09 -11.13 10.85
N LEU A 173 -1.88 -12.08 9.94
CA LEU A 173 -1.72 -11.80 8.51
C LEU A 173 -2.96 -11.12 7.94
N LEU A 174 -4.14 -11.66 8.24
CA LEU A 174 -5.42 -11.13 7.78
C LEU A 174 -5.68 -9.71 8.31
N ALA A 175 -5.38 -9.47 9.59
CA ALA A 175 -5.46 -8.16 10.21
C ALA A 175 -4.50 -7.16 9.55
N TYR A 176 -3.25 -7.57 9.34
CA TYR A 176 -2.23 -6.74 8.71
C TYR A 176 -2.62 -6.41 7.27
N PHE A 177 -2.86 -7.41 6.42
CA PHE A 177 -3.26 -7.20 5.03
C PHE A 177 -4.50 -6.30 4.93
N HIS A 178 -5.44 -6.37 5.87
CA HIS A 178 -6.64 -5.53 5.85
C HIS A 178 -6.33 -4.04 6.08
N GLU A 179 -5.29 -3.72 6.86
CA GLU A 179 -4.82 -2.33 6.98
C GLU A 179 -4.22 -1.81 5.66
N PHE A 180 -3.64 -2.69 4.84
CA PHE A 180 -2.96 -2.32 3.59
C PHE A 180 -3.83 -2.40 2.33
N ALA A 181 -4.81 -3.32 2.30
CA ALA A 181 -5.71 -3.55 1.18
C ALA A 181 -7.06 -2.87 1.42
N GLN A 182 -7.46 -1.98 0.50
CA GLN A 182 -8.79 -1.37 0.54
C GLN A 182 -9.81 -2.31 -0.08
N LEU A 183 -10.30 -3.26 0.72
CA LEU A 183 -11.41 -4.12 0.29
C LEU A 183 -12.65 -3.30 -0.03
N THR A 184 -13.30 -3.65 -1.13
CA THR A 184 -14.55 -3.01 -1.56
C THR A 184 -15.78 -3.64 -0.90
N ASP A 185 -15.68 -4.91 -0.48
CA ASP A 185 -16.73 -5.64 0.20
C ASP A 185 -16.87 -5.19 1.67
N THR A 186 -17.96 -4.45 1.94
CA THR A 186 -18.31 -3.97 3.28
C THR A 186 -18.65 -5.08 4.29
N ALA A 187 -19.23 -6.19 3.85
CA ALA A 187 -19.60 -7.30 4.72
C ALA A 187 -18.36 -8.10 5.12
N LEU A 188 -17.49 -8.40 4.15
CA LEU A 188 -16.18 -9.01 4.40
C LEU A 188 -15.32 -8.13 5.32
N THR A 189 -15.28 -6.82 5.05
CA THR A 189 -14.59 -5.84 5.92
C THR A 189 -15.09 -5.88 7.36
N GLN A 190 -16.41 -5.96 7.58
CA GLN A 190 -16.97 -6.07 8.93
C GLN A 190 -16.63 -7.40 9.60
N LYS A 191 -16.68 -8.51 8.86
CA LYS A 191 -16.29 -9.83 9.33
C LYS A 191 -14.83 -9.83 9.78
N ILE A 192 -13.92 -9.39 8.92
CA ILE A 192 -12.49 -9.27 9.21
C ILE A 192 -12.27 -8.43 10.47
N LYS A 193 -12.86 -7.23 10.55
CA LYS A 193 -12.75 -6.36 11.74
C LYS A 193 -13.23 -7.02 13.03
N SER A 194 -14.27 -7.87 12.96
CA SER A 194 -14.75 -8.59 14.13
C SER A 194 -13.82 -9.74 14.54
N GLU A 195 -13.25 -10.46 13.56
CA GLU A 195 -12.34 -11.59 13.79
C GLU A 195 -10.95 -11.13 14.24
N THR A 196 -10.56 -9.90 13.89
CA THR A 196 -9.26 -9.31 14.24
C THR A 196 -9.35 -8.25 15.34
N ALA A 197 -10.52 -8.04 15.95
CA ALA A 197 -10.73 -6.99 16.96
C ALA A 197 -9.79 -7.12 18.17
N GLU A 198 -9.42 -8.34 18.54
CA GLU A 198 -8.52 -8.65 19.66
C GLU A 198 -7.05 -8.77 19.21
N VAL A 199 -6.82 -8.83 17.89
CA VAL A 199 -5.49 -8.85 17.32
C VAL A 199 -4.91 -7.46 17.49
N LYS A 200 -4.03 -7.32 18.48
CA LYS A 200 -3.08 -6.22 18.45
C LYS A 200 -2.20 -6.48 17.25
N ILE A 201 -2.48 -5.80 16.15
CA ILE A 201 -1.51 -5.58 15.10
C ILE A 201 -0.42 -4.73 15.76
N ASN A 202 0.43 -5.39 16.53
CA ASN A 202 1.76 -4.90 16.77
C ASN A 202 2.43 -5.00 15.41
N GLY A 203 2.15 -4.00 14.56
CA GLY A 203 3.01 -3.72 13.45
C GLY A 203 4.42 -3.72 14.00
N ILE A 204 5.32 -4.36 13.28
CA ILE A 204 6.74 -4.28 13.55
C ILE A 204 7.22 -2.81 13.31
N CYS A 205 6.34 -1.92 12.85
CA CYS A 205 6.29 -0.50 13.20
C CYS A 205 6.05 -0.30 14.70
N THR A 206 7.12 -0.06 15.46
CA THR A 206 7.14 0.68 16.74
C THR A 206 5.74 0.96 17.30
N SER A 207 5.09 0.00 17.96
CA SER A 207 3.78 0.22 18.60
C SER A 207 3.88 1.15 19.83
N ASN A 208 5.00 1.85 19.94
CA ASN A 208 5.18 3.12 20.61
C ASN A 208 6.50 3.70 20.07
N PRO A 209 6.52 4.52 19.00
CA PRO A 209 7.77 5.18 18.66
C PRO A 209 8.14 6.02 19.89
N ASP A 210 9.31 5.78 20.49
CA ASP A 210 9.87 6.68 21.51
C ASP A 210 10.18 8.00 20.81
N ILE A 211 9.13 8.79 20.55
CA ILE A 211 9.20 10.10 19.94
C ILE A 211 9.72 11.02 21.03
N ARG A 212 11.01 11.28 20.97
CA ARG A 212 11.64 12.28 21.81
C ARG A 212 11.45 13.62 21.12
N PHE A 213 10.60 14.46 21.66
CA PHE A 213 10.40 15.80 21.12
C PHE A 213 11.63 16.68 21.37
N ASP A 214 12.12 16.73 22.62
CA ASP A 214 13.21 17.61 23.00
C ASP A 214 14.49 17.37 22.17
N GLY A 215 14.96 18.43 21.52
CA GLY A 215 16.16 18.41 20.69
C GLY A 215 16.03 17.70 19.34
N SER A 216 14.91 17.04 19.05
CA SER A 216 14.68 16.33 17.79
C SER A 216 14.15 17.24 16.69
N THR A 217 14.46 16.90 15.45
CA THR A 217 13.98 17.62 14.25
C THR A 217 12.89 16.82 13.54
N PHE A 218 11.73 17.45 13.35
CA PHE A 218 10.55 16.92 12.69
C PHE A 218 10.36 17.54 11.32
N CYS A 219 9.90 16.76 10.35
CA CYS A 219 9.43 17.25 9.06
C CYS A 219 8.03 16.69 8.79
N PHE A 220 7.22 17.44 8.06
CA PHE A 220 5.84 17.06 7.76
C PHE A 220 5.61 16.91 6.26
N THR A 221 4.83 15.90 5.88
CA THR A 221 4.37 15.68 4.51
C THR A 221 2.94 15.13 4.49
N GLY A 222 2.25 15.28 3.37
CA GLY A 222 0.85 14.86 3.23
C GLY A 222 -0.18 15.83 3.82
N LEU A 223 -1.43 15.39 3.86
CA LEU A 223 -2.60 16.13 4.35
C LEU A 223 -2.97 15.60 5.73
N PHE A 224 -3.15 16.48 6.69
CA PHE A 224 -3.42 16.10 8.09
C PHE A 224 -4.90 16.25 8.41
N GLN A 225 -5.46 15.25 9.10
CA GLN A 225 -6.89 15.20 9.40
C GLN A 225 -7.22 15.81 10.77
N ARG A 226 -6.37 15.57 11.78
CA ARG A 226 -6.67 15.93 13.18
C ARG A 226 -6.41 17.41 13.48
N ALA A 227 -5.44 18.02 12.81
CA ALA A 227 -5.17 19.46 12.90
C ALA A 227 -4.51 20.01 11.63
N SER A 228 -4.49 21.34 11.48
CA SER A 228 -3.74 21.99 10.42
C SER A 228 -2.23 21.80 10.62
N ARG A 229 -1.47 21.83 9.52
CA ARG A 229 0.01 21.73 9.59
C ARG A 229 0.62 22.74 10.56
N LYS A 230 0.08 23.96 10.61
CA LYS A 230 0.57 25.01 11.52
C LYS A 230 0.36 24.64 12.99
N GLU A 231 -0.76 24.00 13.33
CA GLU A 231 -1.06 23.56 14.69
C GLU A 231 -0.17 22.40 15.12
N ILE A 232 0.08 21.45 14.22
CA ILE A 232 1.01 20.32 14.44
C ILE A 232 2.42 20.83 14.69
N GLU A 233 2.89 21.76 13.85
CA GLU A 233 4.21 22.38 14.00
C GLU A 233 4.36 23.12 15.33
N GLN A 234 3.31 23.82 15.77
CA GLN A 234 3.28 24.49 17.07
C GLN A 234 3.38 23.49 18.23
N GLU A 235 2.73 22.34 18.11
CA GLU A 235 2.75 21.34 19.17
C GLU A 235 4.13 20.71 19.35
N VAL A 236 4.82 20.38 18.25
CA VAL A 236 6.20 19.92 18.31
C VAL A 236 7.12 20.95 18.98
N VAL A 237 6.94 22.24 18.66
CA VAL A 237 7.75 23.31 19.27
C VAL A 237 7.47 23.46 20.77
N LYS A 238 6.20 23.33 21.20
CA LYS A 238 5.86 23.35 22.64
C LYS A 238 6.51 22.21 23.42
N LEU A 239 6.64 21.04 22.79
CA LEU A 239 7.26 19.86 23.38
C LEU A 239 8.81 19.86 23.26
N GLY A 240 9.43 20.97 22.81
CA GLY A 240 10.89 21.13 22.75
C GLY A 240 11.54 20.67 21.44
N GLY A 241 10.74 20.24 20.45
CA GLY A 241 11.21 19.84 19.13
C GLY A 241 11.43 21.01 18.18
N ARG A 242 12.10 20.70 17.06
CA ARG A 242 12.35 21.65 15.96
C ARG A 242 11.63 21.18 14.71
N VAL A 243 11.08 22.12 13.95
CA VAL A 243 10.42 21.83 12.68
C VAL A 243 11.32 22.21 11.52
N SER A 244 11.40 21.34 10.52
CA SER A 244 12.04 21.59 9.23
C SER A 244 11.04 21.46 8.08
N GLY A 245 11.05 22.44 7.18
CA GLY A 245 10.24 22.41 5.96
C GLY A 245 10.72 21.39 4.92
N CYS A 246 11.91 20.81 5.10
CA CYS A 246 12.52 19.83 4.19
C CYS A 246 13.19 18.69 4.97
N VAL A 247 13.26 17.51 4.37
CA VAL A 247 14.04 16.39 4.92
C VAL A 247 15.53 16.67 4.73
N THR A 248 16.28 16.64 5.83
CA THR A 248 17.73 16.87 5.91
C THR A 248 18.40 15.71 6.65
N LYS A 249 19.74 15.65 6.65
CA LYS A 249 20.49 14.62 7.40
C LYS A 249 20.25 14.68 8.93
N SER A 250 19.82 15.83 9.44
CA SER A 250 19.50 16.04 10.84
C SER A 250 18.03 15.77 11.17
N THR A 251 17.19 15.43 10.18
CA THR A 251 15.78 15.09 10.43
C THR A 251 15.68 13.76 11.16
N ASN A 252 15.13 13.80 12.37
CA ASN A 252 14.90 12.64 13.21
C ASN A 252 13.59 11.95 12.85
N TYR A 253 12.52 12.72 12.63
CA TYR A 253 11.18 12.19 12.37
C TYR A 253 10.56 12.85 11.14
N LEU A 254 10.01 12.07 10.23
CA LEU A 254 9.15 12.52 9.13
C LEU A 254 7.73 12.05 9.42
N ILE A 255 6.87 13.00 9.80
CA ILE A 255 5.45 12.75 10.08
C ILE A 255 4.67 12.82 8.76
N VAL A 256 3.91 11.76 8.49
CA VAL A 256 3.14 11.59 7.26
C VAL A 256 1.65 11.66 7.60
N GLY A 257 0.95 12.66 7.04
CA GLY A 257 -0.51 12.75 7.11
C GLY A 257 -1.15 12.18 5.84
N ASP A 258 -2.20 11.38 6.00
CA ASP A 258 -2.86 10.63 4.92
C ASP A 258 -4.30 11.09 4.61
N SER A 259 -4.82 12.08 5.34
CA SER A 259 -6.23 12.53 5.28
C SER A 259 -7.27 11.41 5.57
N GLY A 260 -6.93 10.42 6.38
CA GLY A 260 -7.78 9.27 6.71
C GLY A 260 -7.79 8.18 5.64
N ASN A 261 -6.77 8.12 4.78
CA ASN A 261 -6.59 7.05 3.80
C ASN A 261 -5.63 5.98 4.35
N PRO A 262 -6.12 4.83 4.83
CA PRO A 262 -5.30 3.79 5.48
C PRO A 262 -4.15 3.25 4.60
N CYS A 263 -4.21 3.43 3.27
CA CYS A 263 -3.11 3.12 2.36
C CYS A 263 -2.05 4.23 2.29
N TRP A 264 -1.64 4.77 3.44
CA TRP A 264 -0.78 5.95 3.57
C TRP A 264 0.63 5.75 2.97
N ALA A 265 1.11 4.51 2.87
CA ALA A 265 2.34 4.18 2.15
C ALA A 265 2.25 4.45 0.64
N PHE A 266 1.04 4.39 0.07
CA PHE A 266 0.81 4.29 -1.37
C PHE A 266 0.16 5.53 -1.98
N ALA A 267 -0.61 6.30 -1.20
CA ALA A 267 -1.43 7.38 -1.76
C ALA A 267 -0.60 8.49 -2.44
N CYS A 268 0.63 8.76 -1.97
CA CYS A 268 1.65 9.52 -2.69
C CYS A 268 3.01 9.34 -1.99
N TYR A 269 3.94 8.63 -2.62
CA TYR A 269 5.38 8.80 -2.39
C TYR A 269 5.76 10.24 -2.76
N GLY A 270 5.48 11.19 -1.88
CA GLY A 270 5.87 12.57 -2.09
C GLY A 270 7.40 12.66 -2.07
N ARG A 271 7.96 13.63 -2.82
CA ARG A 271 9.41 13.92 -2.88
C ARG A 271 10.15 13.93 -1.53
N LYS A 272 9.45 14.15 -0.42
CA LYS A 272 10.01 14.11 0.95
C LYS A 272 10.15 12.69 1.51
N VAL A 273 9.18 11.79 1.27
CA VAL A 273 9.23 10.39 1.71
C VAL A 273 10.36 9.67 0.99
N GLU A 274 10.44 9.80 -0.33
CA GLU A 274 11.55 9.25 -1.14
C GLU A 274 12.90 9.78 -0.66
N LYS A 275 12.99 11.09 -0.39
CA LYS A 275 14.21 11.70 0.14
C LYS A 275 14.59 11.16 1.52
N ALA A 276 13.61 10.91 2.39
CA ALA A 276 13.85 10.31 3.70
C ALA A 276 14.35 8.87 3.58
N ILE A 277 13.75 8.06 2.71
CA ILE A 277 14.18 6.68 2.42
C ILE A 277 15.60 6.68 1.85
N ALA A 278 15.88 7.52 0.85
CA ALA A 278 17.22 7.66 0.28
C ALA A 278 18.27 8.09 1.34
N MET A 279 17.90 8.97 2.26
CA MET A 279 18.75 9.34 3.38
C MET A 279 18.97 8.20 4.37
N ARG A 280 17.95 7.37 4.65
CA ARG A 280 18.10 6.15 5.46
C ARG A 280 19.07 5.16 4.83
N LYS A 281 18.94 4.92 3.52
CA LYS A 281 19.90 4.10 2.75
C LYS A 281 21.34 4.64 2.83
N ALA A 282 21.50 5.96 2.94
CA ALA A 282 22.78 6.62 3.17
C ALA A 282 23.24 6.67 4.64
N GLY A 283 22.56 5.96 5.55
CA GLY A 283 22.91 5.83 6.97
C GLY A 283 22.24 6.83 7.92
N ALA A 284 21.29 7.64 7.45
CA ALA A 284 20.51 8.51 8.32
C ALA A 284 19.50 7.68 9.15
N LYS A 285 19.19 8.16 10.36
CA LYS A 285 18.26 7.49 11.29
C LYS A 285 16.85 8.08 11.27
N THR A 286 16.44 8.68 10.14
CA THR A 286 15.13 9.31 10.03
C THR A 286 14.02 8.27 10.18
N VAL A 287 13.12 8.46 11.13
CA VAL A 287 11.97 7.59 11.40
C VAL A 287 10.76 8.15 10.67
N LEU A 288 10.05 7.30 9.93
CA LEU A 288 8.75 7.63 9.34
C LEU A 288 7.69 7.33 10.39
N VAL A 289 6.80 8.30 10.65
CA VAL A 289 5.77 8.18 11.68
C VAL A 289 4.44 8.60 11.07
N HIS A 290 3.39 7.83 11.32
CA HIS A 290 2.05 8.15 10.87
C HIS A 290 1.42 9.27 11.72
N GLU A 291 0.44 10.01 11.18
CA GLU A 291 -0.26 11.05 11.94
C GLU A 291 -0.90 10.48 13.22
N TYR A 292 -1.45 9.26 13.16
CA TYR A 292 -2.10 8.62 14.30
C TYR A 292 -1.14 8.43 15.48
N ASP A 293 -0.01 7.74 15.25
CA ASP A 293 1.01 7.48 16.29
C ASP A 293 1.60 8.78 16.85
N PHE A 294 1.79 9.79 15.98
CA PHE A 294 2.28 11.09 16.43
C PHE A 294 1.35 11.71 17.48
N TRP A 295 0.04 11.67 17.25
CA TRP A 295 -0.92 12.28 18.16
C TRP A 295 -1.09 11.51 19.46
N ASP A 296 -1.01 10.18 19.42
CA ASP A 296 -1.07 9.36 20.63
C ASP A 296 0.07 9.74 21.58
N VAL A 297 1.30 9.88 21.08
CA VAL A 297 2.45 10.30 21.91
C VAL A 297 2.33 11.76 22.37
N VAL A 298 1.78 12.66 21.55
CA VAL A 298 1.51 14.05 21.97
C VAL A 298 0.52 14.09 23.13
N GLU A 299 -0.53 13.28 23.10
CA GLU A 299 -1.56 13.22 24.14
C GLU A 299 -1.02 12.64 25.45
N GLU A 300 -0.11 11.65 25.39
CA GLU A 300 0.61 11.14 26.55
C GLU A 300 1.52 12.20 27.20
N ASN A 301 2.19 13.05 26.42
CA ASN A 301 3.08 14.11 26.92
C ASN A 301 2.33 15.32 27.51
N ARG A 302 1.00 15.36 27.42
CA ARG A 302 0.14 16.41 27.99
C ARG A 302 -0.39 16.08 29.38
N GLN A 303 -0.23 14.84 29.86
CA GLN A 303 -0.61 14.40 31.22
C GLN A 303 0.52 14.66 32.23
#